data_AF-A0A6G0RLQ5-F1
#
_entry.id   AF-A0A6G0RLQ5-F1
#
_cell.length_a   1.000
_cell.length_b   1.000
_cell.length_c   1.000
_cell.angle_alpha   90.00
_cell.angle_beta   90.00
_cell.angle_gamma   90.00
#
_symmetry.space_group_name_H-M   'P 1'
#
loop_
_entity.id
_entity.type
_entity.pdbx_description
1 polymer ?
#
loop_
_entity_poly.entity_id
_entity_poly.type
_entity_poly.pdbx_seq_one_letter_code
_entity_poly.pdbx_strand_id
1 'polypeptide(L)'
;MSCYEEVAVTVPSSSFNAAADKSLLAKIISTPPFAVDRKAVKWAWRGIASQLNSSLGTNFSFRSCRDRAGLLLRKYAVRKRRNEATSGTSEVLTDDDDVLEQLMRLEDNAIIRVQTQKAATASKTQELETMGQRLMQAAEKRVAMRIDITEGYKSSKPKRHRLSTLLDKEQEKAAARRILEAQKVQRHREEL
;
A
#
# COMPACT_ATOMS: atom_id res chain seq x y z
N MET A 1 -10.56 -71.57 -30.13
CA MET A 1 -9.96 -70.29 -30.56
C MET A 1 -10.36 -69.24 -29.55
N SER A 2 -9.48 -68.91 -28.62
CA SER A 2 -9.70 -67.84 -27.64
C SER A 2 -8.83 -66.66 -28.06
N CYS A 3 -9.46 -65.61 -28.57
CA CYS A 3 -8.81 -64.35 -28.91
C CYS A 3 -8.51 -63.64 -27.59
N TYR A 4 -7.25 -63.61 -27.18
CA TYR A 4 -6.82 -62.76 -26.07
C TYR A 4 -6.70 -61.34 -26.59
N GLU A 5 -7.52 -60.46 -26.04
CA GLU A 5 -7.48 -59.02 -26.27
C GLU A 5 -6.23 -58.48 -25.56
N GLU A 6 -5.21 -58.13 -26.34
CA GLU A 6 -3.97 -57.54 -25.86
C GLU A 6 -4.28 -56.12 -25.34
N VAL A 7 -4.58 -56.02 -24.05
CA VAL A 7 -4.66 -54.73 -23.37
C VAL A 7 -3.24 -54.19 -23.30
N ALA A 8 -2.91 -53.27 -24.21
CA ALA A 8 -1.65 -52.55 -24.21
C ALA A 8 -1.47 -51.84 -22.86
N VAL A 9 -0.63 -52.43 -21.99
CA VAL A 9 -0.18 -51.77 -20.76
C VAL A 9 0.74 -50.64 -21.20
N THR A 10 0.16 -49.45 -21.39
CA THR A 10 0.91 -48.23 -21.67
C THR A 10 1.79 -47.93 -20.46
N VAL A 11 3.09 -48.19 -20.58
CA VAL A 11 4.08 -47.74 -19.61
C VAL A 11 3.92 -46.23 -19.47
N PRO A 12 3.71 -45.68 -18.25
CA PRO A 12 3.54 -44.24 -18.08
C PRO A 12 4.79 -43.52 -18.57
N SER A 13 4.69 -42.81 -19.70
CA SER A 13 5.79 -42.01 -20.20
C SER A 13 6.11 -40.93 -19.17
N SER A 14 7.30 -40.98 -18.57
CA SER A 14 7.73 -40.00 -17.57
C SER A 14 8.03 -38.61 -18.14
N SER A 15 7.96 -38.45 -19.46
CA SER A 15 8.26 -37.22 -20.18
C SER A 15 6.99 -36.53 -20.69
N PHE A 16 7.02 -35.20 -20.71
CA PHE A 16 5.98 -34.40 -21.35
C PHE A 16 6.09 -34.52 -22.87
N ASN A 17 5.00 -34.95 -23.50
CA ASN A 17 4.80 -34.93 -24.94
C ASN A 17 3.73 -33.86 -25.31
N ALA A 18 3.49 -33.64 -26.60
CA ALA A 18 2.55 -32.62 -27.06
C ALA A 18 1.11 -32.84 -26.53
N ALA A 19 0.66 -34.09 -26.44
CA ALA A 19 -0.67 -34.41 -25.89
C ALA A 19 -0.76 -34.08 -24.38
N ALA A 20 0.29 -34.41 -23.62
CA ALA A 20 0.41 -34.08 -22.20
C ALA A 20 0.52 -32.57 -21.97
N ASP A 21 1.23 -31.84 -22.84
CA ASP A 21 1.31 -30.38 -22.81
C ASP A 21 -0.07 -29.74 -23.03
N LYS A 22 -0.79 -30.17 -24.08
CA LYS A 22 -2.15 -29.69 -24.37
C LYS A 22 -3.10 -29.94 -23.21
N SER A 23 -3.07 -31.15 -22.65
CA SER A 23 -3.89 -31.50 -21.47
C SER A 23 -3.49 -30.67 -20.24
N LEU A 24 -2.18 -30.47 -20.01
CA LEU A 24 -1.68 -29.63 -18.92
C LEU A 24 -2.21 -28.20 -19.05
N LEU A 25 -2.08 -27.59 -20.24
CA LEU A 25 -2.54 -26.22 -20.48
C LEU A 25 -4.06 -26.08 -20.29
N ALA A 26 -4.85 -27.04 -20.76
CA ALA A 26 -6.30 -27.06 -20.55
C ALA A 26 -6.68 -27.10 -19.06
N LYS A 27 -5.99 -27.92 -18.26
CA LYS A 27 -6.21 -27.98 -16.80
C LYS A 27 -5.81 -26.67 -16.11
N ILE A 28 -4.72 -26.03 -16.53
CA ILE A 28 -4.28 -24.74 -16.00
C ILE A 28 -5.31 -23.65 -16.32
N ILE A 29 -5.87 -23.61 -17.54
CA ILE A 29 -6.95 -22.64 -17.86
C ILE A 29 -8.18 -22.87 -16.99
N SER A 30 -8.59 -24.12 -16.80
CA SER A 30 -9.77 -24.45 -16.00
C SER A 30 -9.58 -24.08 -14.52
N THR A 31 -8.38 -24.26 -13.99
CA THR A 31 -8.04 -23.91 -12.60
C THR A 31 -6.79 -23.03 -12.59
N PRO A 32 -6.91 -21.73 -12.88
CA PRO A 32 -5.76 -20.85 -13.08
C PRO A 32 -5.01 -20.63 -11.76
N PRO A 33 -3.78 -21.16 -11.63
CA PRO A 33 -3.04 -21.11 -10.37
C PRO A 33 -2.60 -19.68 -10.01
N PHE A 34 -2.59 -18.76 -10.98
CA PHE A 34 -2.25 -17.35 -10.82
C PHE A 34 -3.40 -16.50 -10.26
N ALA A 35 -4.65 -16.98 -10.36
CA ALA A 35 -5.81 -16.27 -9.85
C ALA A 35 -6.06 -16.50 -8.35
N VAL A 36 -5.38 -17.49 -7.76
CA VAL A 36 -5.58 -17.91 -6.37
C VAL A 36 -4.60 -17.18 -5.45
N ASP A 37 -4.99 -16.97 -4.19
CA ASP A 37 -4.14 -16.39 -3.16
C ASP A 37 -2.79 -17.10 -3.05
N ARG A 38 -1.73 -16.35 -2.74
CA ARG A 38 -0.35 -16.85 -2.63
C ARG A 38 -0.22 -18.10 -1.76
N LYS A 39 -1.03 -18.22 -0.70
CA LYS A 39 -1.03 -19.38 0.22
C LYS A 39 -1.63 -20.65 -0.41
N ALA A 40 -2.50 -20.50 -1.40
CA ALA A 40 -3.24 -21.58 -2.05
C ALA A 40 -2.67 -21.98 -3.42
N VAL A 41 -1.76 -21.21 -4.02
CA VAL A 41 -1.10 -21.54 -5.30
C VAL A 41 -0.49 -22.95 -5.31
N LYS A 42 0.15 -23.36 -4.20
CA LYS A 42 0.72 -24.72 -4.07
C LYS A 42 -0.35 -25.81 -4.18
N TRP A 43 -1.53 -25.59 -3.61
CA TRP A 43 -2.66 -26.52 -3.67
C TRP A 43 -3.27 -26.56 -5.07
N ALA A 44 -3.39 -25.41 -5.75
CA ALA A 44 -3.84 -25.35 -7.15
C ALA A 44 -2.97 -26.23 -8.05
N TRP A 45 -1.64 -26.09 -7.98
CA TRP A 45 -0.71 -26.92 -8.74
C TRP A 45 -0.79 -28.40 -8.40
N ARG A 46 -1.01 -28.75 -7.12
CA ARG A 46 -1.23 -30.15 -6.72
C ARG A 46 -2.50 -30.70 -7.36
N GLY A 47 -3.60 -29.94 -7.32
CA GLY A 47 -4.87 -30.31 -7.95
C GLY A 47 -4.71 -30.54 -9.46
N ILE A 48 -4.05 -29.62 -10.16
CA ILE A 48 -3.74 -29.73 -11.60
C ILE A 48 -2.97 -31.02 -11.88
N ALA A 49 -1.90 -31.30 -11.11
CA ALA A 49 -1.10 -32.51 -11.31
C ALA A 49 -1.90 -33.78 -11.05
N SER A 50 -2.70 -33.82 -9.98
CA SER A 50 -3.57 -34.96 -9.67
C SER A 50 -4.60 -35.21 -10.78
N GLN A 51 -5.23 -34.16 -11.31
CA GLN A 51 -6.18 -34.27 -12.41
C GLN A 51 -5.50 -34.73 -13.70
N LEU A 52 -4.33 -34.18 -14.02
CA LEU A 52 -3.55 -34.54 -15.20
C LEU A 52 -3.12 -36.02 -15.17
N ASN A 53 -2.56 -36.44 -14.04
CA ASN A 53 -2.12 -37.82 -13.81
C ASN A 53 -3.30 -38.79 -13.89
N SER A 54 -4.46 -38.43 -13.33
CA SER A 54 -5.67 -39.25 -13.42
C SER A 54 -6.17 -39.37 -14.87
N SER A 55 -6.10 -38.28 -15.66
CA SER A 55 -6.56 -38.31 -17.06
C SER A 55 -5.63 -39.04 -18.02
N LEU A 56 -4.32 -39.03 -17.76
CA LEU A 56 -3.31 -39.55 -18.69
C LEU A 56 -2.69 -40.88 -18.21
N GLY A 57 -3.04 -41.35 -17.01
CA GLY A 57 -2.40 -42.53 -16.41
C GLY A 57 -0.92 -42.29 -16.10
N THR A 58 -0.50 -41.05 -15.86
CA THR A 58 0.90 -40.67 -15.61
C THR A 58 1.15 -40.32 -14.15
N ASN A 59 2.42 -40.07 -13.80
CA ASN A 59 2.84 -39.74 -12.44
C ASN A 59 3.71 -38.48 -12.39
N PHE A 60 3.26 -37.39 -13.02
CA PHE A 60 3.97 -36.12 -12.97
C PHE A 60 3.89 -35.48 -11.59
N SER A 61 5.00 -34.92 -11.13
CA SER A 61 5.00 -34.07 -9.93
C SER A 61 4.37 -32.71 -10.24
N PHE A 62 3.76 -32.08 -9.24
CA PHE A 62 3.23 -30.71 -9.40
C PHE A 62 4.33 -29.69 -9.76
N ARG A 63 5.58 -29.93 -9.32
CA ARG A 63 6.73 -29.09 -9.70
C ARG A 63 7.02 -29.24 -11.19
N SER A 64 7.07 -30.47 -11.69
CA SER A 64 7.29 -30.76 -13.10
C SER A 64 6.21 -30.14 -14.00
N CYS A 65 4.94 -30.19 -13.57
CA CYS A 65 3.83 -29.53 -14.27
C CYS A 65 4.01 -28.01 -14.34
N ARG A 66 4.33 -27.38 -13.20
CA ARG A 66 4.57 -25.94 -13.12
C ARG A 66 5.76 -25.51 -13.98
N ASP A 67 6.87 -26.23 -13.87
CA ASP A 67 8.11 -25.90 -14.56
C ASP A 67 7.95 -26.12 -16.08
N ARG A 68 7.18 -27.14 -16.51
CA ARG A 68 6.80 -27.34 -17.91
C ARG A 68 5.92 -26.22 -18.44
N ALA A 69 4.90 -25.81 -17.70
CA ALA A 69 4.04 -24.68 -18.07
C ALA A 69 4.85 -23.38 -18.24
N GLY A 70 5.76 -23.09 -17.30
CA GLY A 70 6.67 -21.94 -17.41
C GLY A 70 7.60 -22.01 -18.63
N LEU A 71 8.07 -23.21 -18.99
CA LEU A 71 8.87 -23.42 -20.19
C LEU A 71 8.05 -23.17 -21.47
N LEU A 72 6.80 -23.64 -21.52
CA LEU A 72 5.89 -23.41 -22.66
C LEU A 72 5.60 -21.92 -22.86
N LEU A 73 5.28 -21.20 -21.79
CA LEU A 73 5.05 -19.75 -21.83
C LEU A 73 6.29 -18.98 -22.33
N ARG A 74 7.49 -19.34 -21.85
CA ARG A 74 8.74 -18.71 -22.32
C ARG A 74 8.99 -18.97 -23.80
N LYS A 75 8.79 -20.21 -24.26
CA LYS A 75 8.93 -20.56 -25.69
C LYS A 75 7.95 -19.78 -26.56
N TYR A 76 6.71 -19.66 -26.11
CA TYR A 76 5.71 -18.85 -26.79
C TYR A 76 6.11 -17.37 -26.84
N ALA A 77 6.51 -16.77 -25.71
CA ALA A 77 6.93 -15.37 -25.67
C ALA A 77 8.12 -15.06 -26.61
N VAL A 78 9.11 -15.96 -26.67
CA VAL A 78 10.24 -15.82 -27.62
C VAL A 78 9.75 -15.89 -29.07
N ARG A 79 8.85 -16.83 -29.37
CA ARG A 79 8.30 -17.00 -30.72
C ARG A 79 7.44 -15.81 -31.13
N LYS A 80 6.56 -15.35 -30.25
CA LYS A 80 5.72 -14.17 -30.46
C LYS A 80 6.56 -12.95 -30.83
N ARG A 81 7.62 -12.65 -30.06
CA ARG A 81 8.56 -11.56 -30.39
C ARG A 81 9.24 -11.74 -31.74
N ARG A 82 9.61 -12.98 -32.09
CA ARG A 82 10.23 -13.26 -33.39
C ARG A 82 9.26 -13.05 -34.55
N ASN A 83 8.01 -13.48 -34.40
CA ASN A 83 6.95 -13.26 -35.39
C ASN A 83 6.71 -11.75 -35.57
N GLU A 84 6.58 -11.00 -34.46
CA GLU A 84 6.45 -9.54 -34.48
C GLU A 84 7.64 -8.85 -35.18
N ALA A 85 8.88 -9.31 -34.93
CA ALA A 85 10.08 -8.75 -35.53
C ALA A 85 10.26 -9.08 -37.02
N THR A 86 9.62 -10.16 -37.51
CA THR A 86 9.74 -10.62 -38.91
C THR A 86 8.48 -10.31 -39.72
N SER A 87 7.73 -9.29 -39.30
CA SER A 87 6.48 -8.82 -39.91
C SER A 87 6.62 -8.72 -41.44
N GLY A 88 5.95 -9.62 -42.16
CA GLY A 88 6.03 -9.75 -43.62
C GLY A 88 6.45 -11.15 -44.13
N THR A 89 6.91 -12.04 -43.25
CA THR A 89 7.10 -13.47 -43.54
C THR A 89 6.01 -14.30 -42.88
N SER A 90 5.79 -15.53 -43.36
CA SER A 90 4.73 -16.40 -42.83
C SER A 90 4.90 -16.64 -41.33
N GLU A 91 3.87 -16.30 -40.54
CA GLU A 91 3.86 -16.55 -39.11
C GLU A 91 3.82 -18.05 -38.79
N VAL A 92 4.69 -18.50 -37.89
CA VAL A 92 4.67 -19.89 -37.39
C VAL A 92 3.74 -19.94 -36.18
N LEU A 93 2.50 -20.36 -36.43
CA LEU A 93 1.48 -20.59 -35.41
C LEU A 93 1.47 -22.06 -34.98
N THR A 94 1.29 -22.30 -33.69
CA THR A 94 0.95 -23.63 -33.14
C THR A 94 -0.46 -23.65 -32.57
N ASP A 95 -1.10 -24.82 -32.59
CA ASP A 95 -2.47 -25.03 -32.11
C ASP A 95 -2.72 -24.57 -30.65
N ASP A 96 -1.67 -24.51 -29.83
CA ASP A 96 -1.75 -24.11 -28.42
C ASP A 96 -1.49 -22.60 -28.19
N ASP A 97 -1.25 -21.81 -29.23
CA ASP A 97 -0.83 -20.40 -29.11
C ASP A 97 -1.91 -19.52 -28.47
N ASP A 98 -3.18 -19.72 -28.82
CA ASP A 98 -4.31 -18.97 -28.22
C ASP A 98 -4.41 -19.22 -26.71
N VAL A 99 -4.22 -20.48 -26.31
CA VAL A 99 -4.24 -20.93 -24.92
C VAL A 99 -3.07 -20.33 -24.15
N LEU A 100 -1.88 -20.32 -24.75
CA LEU A 100 -0.69 -19.72 -24.15
C LEU A 100 -0.81 -18.20 -24.05
N GLU A 101 -1.41 -17.54 -25.03
CA GLU A 101 -1.69 -16.10 -24.96
C GLU A 101 -2.67 -15.77 -23.84
N GLN A 102 -3.75 -16.55 -23.72
CA GLN A 102 -4.72 -16.38 -22.63
C GLN A 102 -4.04 -16.55 -21.26
N LEU A 103 -3.18 -17.56 -21.11
CA LEU A 103 -2.44 -17.80 -19.87
C LEU A 103 -1.48 -16.65 -19.53
N MET A 104 -0.76 -16.10 -20.52
CA MET A 104 0.08 -14.92 -20.31
C MET A 104 -0.74 -13.74 -19.80
N ARG A 105 -1.89 -13.44 -20.43
CA ARG A 105 -2.78 -12.35 -19.97
C ARG A 105 -3.26 -12.56 -18.54
N LEU A 106 -3.55 -13.80 -18.15
CA LEU A 106 -3.94 -14.12 -16.77
C LEU A 106 -2.80 -13.90 -15.78
N GLU A 107 -1.57 -14.24 -16.15
CA GLU A 107 -0.38 -14.00 -15.34
C GLU A 107 -0.13 -12.50 -15.15
N ASP A 108 -0.18 -11.71 -16.22
CA ASP A 108 0.00 -10.25 -16.18
C ASP A 108 -1.08 -9.58 -15.32
N ASN A 109 -2.34 -9.97 -15.49
CA ASN A 109 -3.44 -9.47 -14.67
C ASN A 109 -3.26 -9.78 -13.18
N ALA A 110 -2.75 -10.97 -12.85
CA ALA A 110 -2.45 -11.33 -11.47
C ALA A 110 -1.33 -10.45 -10.88
N ILE A 111 -0.27 -10.18 -11.66
CA ILE A 111 0.82 -9.28 -11.26
C ILE A 111 0.29 -7.86 -11.00
N ILE A 112 -0.52 -7.33 -11.93
CA ILE A 112 -1.14 -6.01 -11.81
C ILE A 112 -2.01 -5.93 -10.55
N ARG A 113 -2.86 -6.95 -10.29
CA ARG A 113 -3.69 -7.01 -9.08
C ARG A 113 -2.86 -6.96 -7.79
N VAL A 114 -1.75 -7.69 -7.73
CA VAL A 114 -0.87 -7.67 -6.55
C VAL A 114 -0.22 -6.30 -6.38
N GLN A 115 0.21 -5.65 -7.46
CA GLN A 115 0.80 -4.32 -7.41
C GLN A 115 -0.21 -3.26 -6.98
N THR A 116 -1.42 -3.28 -7.52
CA THR A 116 -2.48 -2.33 -7.15
C THR A 116 -2.91 -2.49 -5.69
N GLN A 117 -3.01 -3.73 -5.20
CA GLN A 117 -3.27 -3.98 -3.77
C GLN A 117 -2.16 -3.41 -2.88
N LYS A 118 -0.89 -3.63 -3.23
CA LYS A 118 0.25 -3.06 -2.49
C LYS A 118 0.21 -1.53 -2.49
N ALA A 119 -0.04 -0.92 -3.65
CA ALA A 119 -0.15 0.54 -3.78
C ALA A 119 -1.31 1.09 -2.94
N ALA A 120 -2.47 0.43 -2.95
CA ALA A 120 -3.61 0.83 -2.13
C ALA A 120 -3.32 0.71 -0.63
N THR A 121 -2.63 -0.34 -0.18
CA THR A 121 -2.20 -0.45 1.22
C THR A 121 -1.19 0.63 1.61
N ALA A 122 -0.25 0.97 0.73
CA ALA A 122 0.74 2.01 0.96
C ALA A 122 0.10 3.42 1.00
N SER A 123 -0.88 3.70 0.13
CA SER A 123 -1.64 4.95 0.18
C SER A 123 -2.37 5.11 1.51
N LYS A 124 -3.05 4.04 1.97
CA LYS A 124 -3.76 4.05 3.26
C LYS A 124 -2.83 4.31 4.43
N THR A 125 -1.62 3.72 4.44
CA THR A 125 -0.65 3.98 5.52
C THR A 125 -0.16 5.42 5.48
N GLN A 126 0.13 5.95 4.29
CA GLN A 126 0.57 7.34 4.12
C GLN A 126 -0.51 8.35 4.54
N GLU A 127 -1.77 8.08 4.22
CA GLU A 127 -2.91 8.89 4.65
C GLU A 127 -3.03 8.91 6.18
N LEU A 128 -2.92 7.76 6.84
CA LEU A 128 -2.95 7.67 8.30
C LEU A 128 -1.79 8.41 8.95
N GLU A 129 -0.57 8.29 8.42
CA GLU A 129 0.61 9.02 8.90
C GLU A 129 0.42 10.54 8.75
N THR A 130 -0.07 10.98 7.59
CA THR A 130 -0.34 12.40 7.33
C THR A 130 -1.40 12.95 8.27
N MET A 131 -2.47 12.19 8.53
CA MET A 131 -3.50 12.56 9.50
C MET A 131 -2.94 12.61 10.93
N GLY A 132 -2.07 11.68 11.31
CA GLY A 132 -1.36 11.69 12.59
C GLY A 132 -0.48 12.94 12.76
N GLN A 133 0.30 13.29 11.74
CA GLN A 133 1.13 14.52 11.74
C GLN A 133 0.26 15.78 11.88
N ARG A 134 -0.87 15.86 11.17
CA ARG A 134 -1.81 16.99 11.29
C ARG A 134 -2.37 17.13 12.70
N LEU A 135 -2.71 16.02 13.35
CA LEU A 135 -3.20 16.02 14.73
C LEU A 135 -2.13 16.51 15.72
N MET A 136 -0.88 16.08 15.53
CA MET A 136 0.26 16.54 16.33
C MET A 136 0.48 18.05 16.17
N GLN A 137 0.54 18.57 14.93
CA GLN A 137 0.66 20.00 14.67
C GLN A 137 -0.51 20.81 15.26
N ALA A 138 -1.74 20.28 15.19
CA ALA A 138 -2.90 20.93 15.80
C ALA A 138 -2.82 20.92 17.35
N ALA A 139 -2.20 19.92 17.95
CA ALA A 139 -1.93 19.88 19.38
C ALA A 139 -0.82 20.87 19.76
N GLU A 140 0.28 20.92 19.01
CA GLU A 140 1.37 21.89 19.19
C GLU A 140 0.86 23.32 19.12
N LYS A 141 0.05 23.67 18.12
CA LYS A 141 -0.59 25.00 18.02
C LYS A 141 -1.44 25.31 19.25
N ARG A 142 -2.20 24.34 19.78
CA ARG A 142 -3.01 24.51 21.00
C ARG A 142 -2.16 24.66 22.27
N VAL A 143 -1.00 24.03 22.32
CA VAL A 143 -0.06 24.19 23.44
C VAL A 143 0.66 25.54 23.33
N ALA A 144 1.13 25.92 22.15
CA ALA A 144 1.73 27.22 21.88
C ALA A 144 0.79 28.37 22.25
N MET A 145 -0.47 28.34 21.80
CA MET A 145 -1.48 29.34 22.21
C MET A 145 -1.67 29.39 23.75
N ARG A 146 -1.62 28.25 24.44
CA ARG A 146 -1.71 28.23 25.90
C ARG A 146 -0.46 28.82 26.52
N ILE A 147 0.74 28.53 26.01
CA ILE A 147 1.99 29.12 26.49
C ILE A 147 1.98 30.63 26.23
N ASP A 148 1.58 31.10 25.05
CA ASP A 148 1.47 32.52 24.71
C ASP A 148 0.46 33.25 25.63
N ILE A 149 -0.67 32.63 25.93
CA ILE A 149 -1.59 33.13 26.95
C ILE A 149 -0.90 33.10 28.32
N THR A 150 -0.15 32.06 28.68
CA THR A 150 0.51 32.01 30.00
C THR A 150 1.70 32.97 30.12
N GLU A 151 2.38 33.29 29.02
CA GLU A 151 3.50 34.24 28.95
C GLU A 151 3.02 35.70 28.79
N GLY A 152 1.94 35.92 28.04
CA GLY A 152 1.18 37.17 28.04
C GLY A 152 0.52 37.43 29.40
N TYR A 153 0.25 36.37 30.15
CA TYR A 153 -0.13 36.39 31.56
C TYR A 153 1.08 36.02 32.44
N LYS A 154 2.25 36.64 32.23
CA LYS A 154 3.21 36.88 33.32
C LYS A 154 2.48 37.63 34.44
N SER A 155 1.85 36.87 35.32
CA SER A 155 1.21 37.24 36.58
C SER A 155 0.53 38.63 36.59
N SER A 156 -0.68 38.72 36.03
CA SER A 156 -1.62 39.81 36.35
C SER A 156 -2.45 39.53 37.61
N LYS A 157 -2.01 38.63 38.50
CA LYS A 157 -2.44 38.77 39.90
C LYS A 157 -1.70 39.99 40.41
N PRO A 158 -2.38 41.11 40.76
CA PRO A 158 -1.68 42.23 41.37
C PRO A 158 -0.95 41.67 42.58
N LYS A 159 0.39 41.77 42.60
CA LYS A 159 1.16 41.49 43.81
C LYS A 159 0.48 42.32 44.89
N ARG A 160 -0.06 41.68 45.93
CA ARG A 160 -0.66 42.40 47.06
C ARG A 160 0.36 43.44 47.50
N HIS A 161 0.08 44.71 47.21
CA HIS A 161 0.94 45.79 47.63
C HIS A 161 0.96 45.76 49.16
N ARG A 162 2.17 45.77 49.73
CA ARG A 162 2.29 45.90 51.18
C ARG A 162 1.59 47.19 51.57
N LEU A 163 0.88 47.21 52.70
CA LEU A 163 0.14 48.39 53.16
C LEU A 163 1.04 49.64 53.18
N SER A 164 2.32 49.47 53.50
CA SER A 164 3.34 50.52 53.42
C SER A 164 3.42 51.20 52.05
N THR A 165 3.44 50.44 50.95
CA THR A 165 3.57 51.01 49.61
C THR A 165 2.29 51.68 49.12
N LEU A 166 1.13 51.37 49.71
CA LEU A 166 -0.12 52.10 49.45
C LEU A 166 -0.15 53.42 50.23
N LEU A 167 0.30 53.41 51.49
CA LEU A 167 0.44 54.59 52.34
C LEU A 167 1.42 55.59 51.74
N ASP A 168 2.59 55.13 51.27
CA ASP A 168 3.61 56.01 50.65
C ASP A 168 3.04 56.72 49.41
N LYS A 169 2.34 55.98 48.54
CA LYS A 169 1.67 56.53 47.34
C LYS A 169 0.56 57.52 47.68
N GLU A 170 -0.17 57.31 48.76
CA GLU A 170 -1.20 58.22 49.23
C GLU A 170 -0.58 59.52 49.78
N GLN A 171 0.50 59.42 50.54
CA GLN A 171 1.26 60.56 51.03
C GLN A 171 1.86 61.39 49.89
N GLU A 172 2.45 60.74 48.88
CA GLU A 172 2.96 61.42 47.68
C GLU A 172 1.85 62.17 46.93
N LYS A 173 0.68 61.54 46.75
CA LYS A 173 -0.47 62.17 46.10
C LYS A 173 -1.00 63.36 46.92
N ALA A 174 -1.05 63.24 48.24
CA ALA A 174 -1.46 64.32 49.12
C ALA A 174 -0.47 65.50 49.07
N ALA A 175 0.84 65.22 49.03
CA ALA A 175 1.87 66.24 48.86
C ALA A 175 1.74 66.96 47.51
N ALA A 176 1.55 66.20 46.42
CA ALA A 176 1.35 66.78 45.09
C ALA A 176 0.10 67.67 45.01
N ARG A 177 -1.00 67.28 45.66
CA ARG A 177 -2.22 68.10 45.76
C ARG A 177 -1.97 69.41 46.50
N ARG A 178 -1.26 69.37 47.64
CA ARG A 178 -0.88 70.57 48.40
C ARG A 178 -0.01 71.53 47.58
N ILE A 179 0.95 70.99 46.82
CA ILE A 179 1.79 71.81 45.92
C ILE A 179 0.91 72.47 44.85
N LEU A 180 0.00 71.72 44.24
CA LEU A 180 -0.89 72.25 43.21
C LEU A 180 -1.86 73.31 43.75
N GLU A 181 -2.41 73.10 44.94
CA GLU A 181 -3.26 74.10 45.62
C GLU A 181 -2.47 75.35 45.98
N ALA A 182 -1.25 75.22 46.52
CA ALA A 182 -0.38 76.35 46.80
C ALA A 182 -0.06 77.15 45.53
N GLN A 183 0.23 76.47 44.40
CA GLN A 183 0.43 77.12 43.10
C GLN A 183 -0.83 77.84 42.60
N LYS A 184 -2.02 77.28 42.82
CA LYS A 184 -3.29 77.94 42.46
C LYS A 184 -3.54 79.19 43.31
N VAL A 185 -3.31 79.10 44.62
CA VAL A 185 -3.45 80.25 45.54
C VAL A 185 -2.44 81.34 45.20
N GLN A 186 -1.19 80.97 44.90
CA GLN A 186 -0.16 81.92 44.51
C GLN A 186 -0.52 82.64 43.20
N ARG A 187 -0.97 81.92 42.17
CA ARG A 187 -1.47 82.55 40.94
C ARG A 187 -2.62 83.51 41.19
N HIS A 188 -3.60 83.12 42.02
CA HIS A 188 -4.69 84.03 42.38
C HIS A 188 -4.24 85.28 43.16
N ARG A 189 -3.12 85.22 43.89
CA ARG A 189 -2.54 86.39 44.55
C ARG A 189 -1.78 87.30 43.59
N GLU A 190 -1.22 86.76 42.51
CA GLU A 190 -0.52 87.53 41.47
C GLU A 190 -1.48 88.18 40.46
N GLU A 191 -2.73 87.73 40.41
CA GLU A 191 -3.81 88.27 39.58
C GLU A 191 -4.64 89.40 40.26
N LEU A 192 -4.32 89.75 41.52
CA LEU A 192 -4.88 90.88 42.28
C LEU A 192 -3.87 92.04 42.37
#